data_AF-A0A3D9LPU4-F1
#
_entry.id   AF-A0A3D9LPU4-F1
#
_cell.length_a   1.000
_cell.length_b   1.000
_cell.length_c   1.000
_cell.angle_alpha   90.00
_cell.angle_beta   90.00
_cell.angle_gamma   90.00
#
_symmetry.space_group_name_H-M   'P 1'
#
loop_
_entity.id
_entity.type
_entity.pdbx_description
1 polymer ?
#
loop_
_entity_poly.entity_id
_entity_poly.type
_entity_poly.pdbx_seq_one_letter_code
_entity_poly.pdbx_strand_id
1 'polypeptide(L)'
;MIYSLFTALIVLYSCTTKEKANASQNESFNQTDNWVVLDKTDADQSGTTFSWNFNMKQPSDYVLQMVSTEASFKNNESVKIKIGEQEFEASLLKNYNINLNDIVSEFKHKIPLKNTGKQKLSITTEADFKSLRVIPHYKKPIGSGKYHQEWLTMHQSKEKQDALQRFKEAKLGMFIHWGLYSQAGGLWKGTKINNAPHPGPKVAEWLMYAFQIPREDYRELAKTFNPDKSFAQNVVKLAKDVGMKYIVITSKHHDGFALFDSKHSEFDMVDATPYKADIIKELYNACLEEGIDFGVYYSHGNDWMDGTDGNYKNIKKVNDSLGIYTHPTGKNLWDPSKNTHEEYLQHKAYPQIKELLTMLPELRLIWFDGTGFTTEAQAFQFYKLVYDSNPNVLVNRRVGYAFGDYLDTGDNKIPSASEKLEKYWETCGTTNNSWGYKSYDDDWKSPKELLYYFVDILSKGGNYLLNIGPDGKGHVPETSAENLREMGKWIHKNADAVYGTSRWKTPNEGQEETLLDGTGHRAAKGFQRNFTSKDFWFTTKGNKVYAISLTNTEGEILIKSLKKGEGEIEEVKLLGSEKNLSWNQNGNGLQTTVTDIPKDALGYVIEVTLKNNYEN
;
A
#
# COMPACT_ATOMS: atom_id res chain seq x y z
N MET A 1 -83.03 9.23 -20.73
CA MET A 1 -83.94 8.09 -20.48
C MET A 1 -83.37 6.88 -21.22
N ILE A 2 -83.19 5.76 -20.50
CA ILE A 2 -83.10 4.37 -20.97
C ILE A 2 -81.71 3.81 -21.41
N TYR A 3 -81.10 3.12 -20.43
CA TYR A 3 -80.46 1.77 -20.39
C TYR A 3 -79.40 1.26 -21.39
N SER A 4 -78.47 0.49 -20.78
CA SER A 4 -77.71 -0.71 -21.23
C SER A 4 -76.20 -0.47 -21.49
N LEU A 5 -75.22 -1.29 -21.09
CA LEU A 5 -75.14 -2.69 -20.64
C LEU A 5 -73.97 -2.91 -19.65
N PHE A 6 -74.15 -3.92 -18.79
CA PHE A 6 -73.21 -4.92 -18.23
C PHE A 6 -71.72 -4.85 -18.64
N THR A 7 -70.71 -5.15 -17.81
CA THR A 7 -70.54 -6.43 -17.07
C THR A 7 -69.44 -6.30 -16.00
N ALA A 8 -69.56 -7.10 -14.94
CA ALA A 8 -68.76 -7.09 -13.70
C ALA A 8 -67.59 -8.10 -13.69
N LEU A 9 -66.59 -7.87 -12.83
CA LEU A 9 -66.03 -8.75 -11.77
C LEU A 9 -64.71 -8.12 -11.25
N ILE A 10 -64.63 -7.52 -10.05
CA ILE A 10 -64.30 -8.10 -8.71
C ILE A 10 -62.95 -8.84 -8.76
N VAL A 11 -61.89 -8.39 -8.04
CA VAL A 11 -61.59 -8.75 -6.64
C VAL A 11 -60.77 -7.66 -5.91
N LEU A 12 -61.39 -7.15 -4.83
CA LEU A 12 -60.90 -6.76 -3.49
C LEU A 12 -59.57 -6.01 -3.30
N TYR A 13 -59.73 -4.71 -3.02
CA TYR A 13 -58.90 -3.96 -2.08
C TYR A 13 -59.17 -4.42 -0.65
N SER A 14 -58.11 -4.62 0.15
CA SER A 14 -58.17 -4.33 1.58
C SER A 14 -56.95 -3.50 1.95
N CYS A 15 -57.20 -2.27 2.41
CA CYS A 15 -56.25 -1.48 3.16
C CYS A 15 -56.26 -1.97 4.61
N THR A 16 -55.08 -2.11 5.23
CA THR A 16 -54.73 -1.34 6.44
C THR A 16 -53.29 -1.58 6.90
N THR A 17 -52.63 -0.45 7.16
CA THR A 17 -51.66 -0.14 8.22
C THR A 17 -50.25 -0.74 8.23
N LYS A 18 -49.29 0.21 8.18
CA LYS A 18 -47.88 0.16 8.57
C LYS A 18 -47.59 -0.71 9.79
N GLU A 19 -46.51 -1.47 9.71
CA GLU A 19 -45.54 -1.62 10.79
C GLU A 19 -44.10 -1.61 10.27
N LYS A 20 -43.25 -0.93 11.04
CA LYS A 20 -41.81 -0.73 10.83
C LYS A 20 -41.03 -2.02 11.08
N ALA A 21 -39.86 -2.08 10.44
CA ALA A 21 -38.65 -2.75 10.86
C ALA A 21 -38.73 -4.28 11.07
N ASN A 22 -37.98 -5.01 10.24
CA ASN A 22 -37.17 -6.07 10.80
C ASN A 22 -35.79 -6.08 10.16
N ALA A 23 -34.83 -5.76 11.03
CA ALA A 23 -33.40 -6.01 11.01
C ALA A 23 -32.76 -6.33 9.66
N SER A 24 -31.87 -5.43 9.23
CA SER A 24 -30.59 -5.85 8.68
C SER A 24 -30.06 -6.97 9.59
N GLN A 25 -30.10 -8.21 9.12
CA GLN A 25 -29.33 -9.25 9.80
C GLN A 25 -27.90 -8.74 9.81
N ASN A 26 -27.40 -8.47 11.01
CA ASN A 26 -25.97 -8.34 11.27
C ASN A 26 -25.34 -9.65 10.82
N GLU A 27 -24.98 -9.77 9.54
CA GLU A 27 -24.00 -10.75 9.10
C GLU A 27 -22.74 -10.40 9.90
N SER A 28 -22.48 -11.20 10.94
CA SER A 28 -21.29 -11.08 11.75
C SER A 28 -20.09 -11.11 10.82
N PHE A 29 -19.22 -10.10 10.94
CA PHE A 29 -17.91 -10.09 10.34
C PHE A 29 -17.26 -11.47 10.41
N ASN A 30 -16.89 -12.06 9.27
CA ASN A 30 -16.23 -13.35 9.25
C ASN A 30 -14.97 -13.33 8.39
N GLN A 31 -13.84 -12.92 9.01
CA GLN A 31 -12.50 -13.10 8.43
C GLN A 31 -12.14 -14.57 8.16
N THR A 32 -12.97 -15.51 8.61
CA THR A 32 -12.73 -16.95 8.58
C THR A 32 -13.69 -17.71 7.67
N ASP A 33 -14.48 -17.00 6.87
CA ASP A 33 -15.33 -17.65 5.86
C ASP A 33 -14.52 -18.58 4.96
N ASN A 34 -13.24 -18.27 4.71
CA ASN A 34 -12.32 -19.05 3.88
C ASN A 34 -11.41 -19.99 4.68
N TRP A 35 -11.59 -20.11 5.98
CA TRP A 35 -10.81 -21.00 6.83
C TRP A 35 -11.48 -22.37 6.91
N VAL A 36 -10.66 -23.39 7.08
CA VAL A 36 -11.13 -24.75 7.35
C VAL A 36 -10.47 -25.22 8.64
N VAL A 37 -11.28 -25.43 9.67
CA VAL A 37 -10.84 -26.07 10.92
C VAL A 37 -11.18 -27.56 10.82
N LEU A 38 -10.21 -28.41 11.12
CA LEU A 38 -10.27 -29.86 11.00
C LEU A 38 -9.93 -30.44 12.37
N ASP A 39 -10.96 -30.75 13.15
CA ASP A 39 -10.79 -31.31 14.49
C ASP A 39 -10.22 -32.72 14.43
N LYS A 40 -9.28 -33.04 15.34
CA LYS A 40 -8.66 -34.37 15.40
C LYS A 40 -9.68 -35.49 15.62
N THR A 41 -10.75 -35.20 16.35
CA THR A 41 -11.84 -36.14 16.63
C THR A 41 -12.65 -36.52 15.40
N ASP A 42 -12.62 -35.67 14.36
CA ASP A 42 -13.40 -35.86 13.13
C ASP A 42 -12.57 -36.53 12.02
N ALA A 43 -11.34 -36.93 12.34
CA ALA A 43 -10.42 -37.52 11.38
C ALA A 43 -10.69 -39.02 11.16
N ASP A 44 -10.60 -39.46 9.91
CA ASP A 44 -10.38 -40.87 9.61
C ASP A 44 -8.95 -41.24 10.03
N GLN A 45 -8.81 -41.98 11.12
CA GLN A 45 -7.51 -42.35 11.68
C GLN A 45 -7.08 -43.77 11.28
N SER A 46 -5.85 -43.91 10.80
CA SER A 46 -5.17 -45.21 10.59
C SER A 46 -3.73 -45.12 11.10
N GLY A 47 -3.46 -45.77 12.23
CA GLY A 47 -2.18 -45.63 12.95
C GLY A 47 -1.93 -44.18 13.38
N THR A 48 -0.80 -43.62 12.97
CA THR A 48 -0.41 -42.21 13.19
C THR A 48 -0.85 -41.28 12.06
N THR A 49 -1.66 -41.77 11.12
CA THR A 49 -2.18 -40.98 10.01
C THR A 49 -3.62 -40.56 10.27
N PHE A 50 -3.89 -39.27 10.11
CA PHE A 50 -5.20 -38.64 10.27
C PHE A 50 -5.61 -38.01 8.93
N SER A 51 -6.85 -38.26 8.48
CA SER A 51 -7.34 -37.75 7.20
C SER A 51 -8.69 -37.06 7.33
N TRP A 52 -8.90 -36.00 6.55
CA TRP A 52 -10.15 -35.25 6.47
C TRP A 52 -10.51 -34.95 5.02
N ASN A 53 -11.82 -34.90 4.76
CA ASN A 53 -12.37 -34.32 3.54
C ASN A 53 -13.00 -32.97 3.89
N PHE A 54 -12.74 -31.94 3.10
CA PHE A 54 -13.30 -30.61 3.33
C PHE A 54 -13.57 -29.90 2.01
N ASN A 55 -14.39 -28.85 2.04
CA ASN A 55 -14.65 -28.02 0.87
C ASN A 55 -13.86 -26.72 0.98
N MET A 56 -13.03 -26.47 -0.02
CA MET A 56 -12.33 -25.21 -0.14
C MET A 56 -13.18 -24.22 -0.93
N LYS A 57 -13.38 -23.02 -0.39
CA LYS A 57 -14.35 -22.04 -0.91
C LYS A 57 -13.78 -21.03 -1.90
N GLN A 58 -12.47 -20.77 -1.87
CA GLN A 58 -11.82 -19.75 -2.71
C GLN A 58 -10.41 -20.17 -3.14
N PRO A 59 -9.97 -19.89 -4.37
CA PRO A 59 -8.60 -20.16 -4.78
C PRO A 59 -7.63 -19.20 -4.09
N SER A 60 -6.59 -19.72 -3.45
CA SER A 60 -5.56 -18.92 -2.74
C SER A 60 -4.30 -19.75 -2.51
N ASP A 61 -3.25 -19.09 -2.06
CA ASP A 61 -2.18 -19.75 -1.31
C ASP A 61 -2.64 -19.90 0.14
N TYR A 62 -2.52 -21.10 0.70
CA TYR A 62 -2.90 -21.44 2.06
C TYR A 62 -1.66 -21.77 2.90
N VAL A 63 -1.77 -21.66 4.21
CA VAL A 63 -0.84 -22.27 5.17
C VAL A 63 -1.62 -23.19 6.09
N LEU A 64 -0.94 -24.22 6.58
CA LEU A 64 -1.49 -25.13 7.57
C LEU A 64 -1.02 -24.67 8.96
N GLN A 65 -1.91 -24.73 9.94
CA GLN A 65 -1.59 -24.55 11.34
C GLN A 65 -2.01 -25.80 12.13
N MET A 66 -1.18 -26.23 13.07
CA MET A 66 -1.51 -27.26 14.05
C MET A 66 -1.70 -26.63 15.42
N VAL A 67 -2.81 -26.97 16.07
CA VAL A 67 -3.12 -26.52 17.44
C VAL A 67 -2.85 -27.67 18.39
N SER A 68 -1.99 -27.46 19.38
CA SER A 68 -1.65 -28.45 20.41
C SER A 68 -1.77 -27.83 21.80
N THR A 69 -1.86 -28.65 22.85
CA THR A 69 -1.72 -28.14 24.22
C THR A 69 -0.26 -27.83 24.52
N GLU A 70 0.01 -26.86 25.38
CA GLU A 70 1.37 -26.50 25.80
C GLU A 70 2.08 -27.68 26.47
N ALA A 71 1.35 -28.51 27.21
CA ALA A 71 1.89 -29.72 27.83
C ALA A 71 2.27 -30.81 26.81
N SER A 72 1.62 -30.84 25.65
CA SER A 72 1.83 -31.87 24.63
C SER A 72 2.75 -31.43 23.49
N PHE A 73 3.01 -30.13 23.36
CA PHE A 73 3.83 -29.57 22.31
C PHE A 73 5.32 -29.90 22.51
N LYS A 74 5.94 -30.45 21.46
CA LYS A 74 7.39 -30.66 21.39
C LYS A 74 7.94 -29.96 20.16
N ASN A 75 8.92 -29.10 20.38
CA ASN A 75 9.53 -28.32 19.32
C ASN A 75 10.31 -29.23 18.36
N ASN A 76 10.26 -28.91 17.06
CA ASN A 76 10.93 -29.62 15.97
C ASN A 76 10.43 -31.05 15.67
N GLU A 77 9.28 -31.48 16.22
CA GLU A 77 8.66 -32.74 15.77
C GLU A 77 8.25 -32.64 14.30
N SER A 78 8.49 -33.70 13.54
CA SER A 78 8.22 -33.74 12.11
C SER A 78 6.79 -34.19 11.82
N VAL A 79 6.13 -33.50 10.90
CA VAL A 79 4.78 -33.81 10.41
C VAL A 79 4.86 -33.97 8.90
N LYS A 80 4.47 -35.14 8.40
CA LYS A 80 4.27 -35.35 6.96
C LYS A 80 2.85 -34.92 6.61
N ILE A 81 2.72 -34.08 5.60
CA ILE A 81 1.47 -33.45 5.21
C ILE A 81 1.23 -33.77 3.74
N LYS A 82 0.01 -34.21 3.43
CA LYS A 82 -0.45 -34.44 2.07
C LYS A 82 -1.79 -33.80 1.84
N ILE A 83 -1.89 -32.95 0.82
CA ILE A 83 -3.10 -32.22 0.46
C ILE A 83 -3.27 -32.18 -1.05
N GLY A 84 -4.34 -32.78 -1.56
CA GLY A 84 -4.46 -33.07 -2.99
C GLY A 84 -3.28 -33.92 -3.49
N GLU A 85 -2.58 -33.43 -4.52
CA GLU A 85 -1.37 -34.06 -5.09
C GLU A 85 -0.07 -33.61 -4.42
N GLN A 86 -0.11 -32.63 -3.51
CA GLN A 86 1.07 -32.07 -2.86
C GLN A 86 1.40 -32.85 -1.59
N GLU A 87 2.66 -33.20 -1.41
CA GLU A 87 3.17 -33.89 -0.23
C GLU A 87 4.48 -33.24 0.23
N PHE A 88 4.56 -32.87 1.50
CA PHE A 88 5.74 -32.23 2.08
C PHE A 88 5.87 -32.56 3.57
N GLU A 89 7.08 -32.39 4.09
CA GLU A 89 7.39 -32.60 5.50
C GLU A 89 7.74 -31.26 6.15
N ALA A 90 7.23 -31.02 7.36
CA ALA A 90 7.45 -29.77 8.06
C ALA A 90 7.57 -30.00 9.57
N SER A 91 8.42 -29.19 10.21
CA SER A 91 8.64 -29.26 11.65
C SER A 91 7.65 -28.36 12.41
N LEU A 92 7.19 -28.84 13.57
CA LEU A 92 6.40 -28.06 14.52
C LEU A 92 7.28 -27.00 15.18
N LEU A 93 6.98 -25.73 14.91
CA LEU A 93 7.61 -24.57 15.51
C LEU A 93 6.54 -23.74 16.22
N LYS A 94 6.75 -23.45 17.52
CA LYS A 94 5.86 -22.57 18.28
C LYS A 94 5.78 -21.21 17.60
N ASN A 95 4.58 -20.81 17.18
CA ASN A 95 4.33 -19.50 16.58
C ASN A 95 3.72 -18.55 17.62
N TYR A 96 2.54 -18.88 18.14
CA TYR A 96 1.84 -18.07 19.15
C TYR A 96 0.96 -18.92 20.07
N ASN A 97 0.60 -18.36 21.23
CA ASN A 97 -0.39 -18.96 22.13
C ASN A 97 -1.79 -18.43 21.81
N ILE A 98 -2.78 -19.30 21.83
CA ILE A 98 -4.19 -18.94 21.64
C ILE A 98 -4.81 -18.46 22.95
N ASN A 99 -4.55 -19.23 24.00
CA ASN A 99 -5.02 -19.06 25.36
C ASN A 99 -3.88 -19.51 26.30
N LEU A 100 -4.13 -19.58 27.60
CA LEU A 100 -3.11 -19.97 28.59
C LEU A 100 -2.50 -21.37 28.34
N ASN A 101 -3.19 -22.25 27.61
CA ASN A 101 -2.85 -23.67 27.54
C ASN A 101 -2.62 -24.19 26.11
N ASP A 102 -2.90 -23.41 25.07
CA ASP A 102 -2.87 -23.88 23.67
C ASP A 102 -1.86 -23.12 22.83
N ILE A 103 -1.07 -23.88 22.07
CA ILE A 103 -0.02 -23.43 21.16
C ILE A 103 -0.46 -23.65 19.72
N VAL A 104 -0.21 -22.66 18.87
CA VAL A 104 -0.25 -22.81 17.42
C VAL A 104 1.15 -22.98 16.86
N SER A 105 1.31 -24.02 16.05
CA SER A 105 2.45 -24.18 15.15
C SER A 105 2.01 -23.89 13.73
N GLU A 106 2.63 -22.90 13.08
CA GLU A 106 2.36 -22.59 11.67
C GLU A 106 3.42 -23.21 10.77
N PHE A 107 2.97 -23.97 9.77
CA PHE A 107 3.84 -24.52 8.75
C PHE A 107 4.10 -23.45 7.69
N LYS A 108 5.37 -23.08 7.50
CA LYS A 108 5.77 -22.03 6.54
C LYS A 108 5.55 -22.39 5.08
N HIS A 109 5.31 -23.68 4.78
CA HIS A 109 5.06 -24.15 3.42
C HIS A 109 3.71 -23.62 2.94
N LYS A 110 3.73 -22.90 1.80
CA LYS A 110 2.51 -22.41 1.16
C LYS A 110 1.93 -23.51 0.30
N ILE A 111 0.63 -23.72 0.44
CA ILE A 111 -0.14 -24.70 -0.33
C ILE A 111 -0.96 -23.93 -1.36
N PRO A 112 -0.52 -23.84 -2.63
CA PRO A 112 -1.33 -23.28 -3.70
C PRO A 112 -2.53 -24.19 -3.96
N LEU A 113 -3.74 -23.70 -3.68
CA LEU A 113 -4.98 -24.36 -4.03
C LEU A 113 -5.74 -23.46 -5.02
N LYS A 114 -5.64 -23.77 -6.32
CA LYS A 114 -6.14 -22.91 -7.40
C LYS A 114 -7.58 -23.19 -7.84
N ASN A 115 -8.21 -24.27 -7.32
CA ASN A 115 -9.56 -24.69 -7.68
C ASN A 115 -10.43 -24.87 -6.43
N THR A 116 -11.64 -24.32 -6.43
CA THR A 116 -12.64 -24.52 -5.36
C THR A 116 -13.25 -25.93 -5.39
N GLY A 117 -13.76 -26.39 -4.25
CA GLY A 117 -14.46 -27.67 -4.14
C GLY A 117 -13.84 -28.64 -3.14
N LYS A 118 -14.20 -29.92 -3.25
CA LYS A 118 -13.75 -30.97 -2.32
C LYS A 118 -12.24 -31.17 -2.39
N GLN A 119 -11.61 -31.17 -1.23
CA GLN A 119 -10.20 -31.44 -1.01
C GLN A 119 -10.05 -32.53 0.06
N LYS A 120 -8.93 -33.26 -0.01
CA LYS A 120 -8.53 -34.21 1.03
C LYS A 120 -7.19 -33.77 1.60
N LEU A 121 -7.13 -33.68 2.93
CA LEU A 121 -5.90 -33.49 3.69
C LEU A 121 -5.63 -34.74 4.50
N SER A 122 -4.38 -35.19 4.54
CA SER A 122 -3.91 -36.17 5.51
C SER A 122 -2.60 -35.71 6.12
N ILE A 123 -2.42 -35.98 7.41
CA ILE A 123 -1.13 -35.83 8.08
C ILE A 123 -0.71 -37.14 8.72
N THR A 124 0.60 -37.39 8.77
CA THR A 124 1.19 -38.50 9.52
C THR A 124 2.14 -37.92 10.56
N THR A 125 1.84 -38.15 11.84
CA THR A 125 2.62 -37.62 12.96
C THR A 125 2.42 -38.39 14.25
N GLU A 126 3.44 -38.43 15.10
CA GLU A 126 3.35 -38.88 16.50
C GLU A 126 3.03 -37.72 17.47
N ALA A 127 3.09 -36.48 16.98
CA ALA A 127 2.77 -35.30 17.78
C ALA A 127 1.30 -35.34 18.23
N ASP A 128 1.04 -34.95 19.48
CA ASP A 128 -0.31 -34.78 19.95
C ASP A 128 -0.83 -33.35 19.66
N PHE A 129 -2.08 -33.28 19.19
CA PHE A 129 -2.71 -32.06 18.70
C PHE A 129 -4.23 -32.12 18.90
N LYS A 130 -4.88 -30.98 18.85
CA LYS A 130 -6.34 -30.81 18.95
C LYS A 130 -7.00 -30.71 17.58
N SER A 131 -6.43 -29.88 16.71
CA SER A 131 -7.02 -29.58 15.40
C SER A 131 -5.96 -29.13 14.41
N LEU A 132 -6.24 -29.30 13.12
CA LEU A 132 -5.55 -28.60 12.05
C LEU A 132 -6.39 -27.42 11.55
N ARG A 133 -5.73 -26.41 11.00
CA ARG A 133 -6.38 -25.29 10.33
C ARG A 133 -5.74 -25.05 8.99
N VAL A 134 -6.53 -25.12 7.93
CA VAL A 134 -6.15 -24.68 6.58
C VAL A 134 -6.63 -23.24 6.45
N ILE A 135 -5.70 -22.31 6.59
CA ILE A 135 -6.01 -20.88 6.57
C ILE A 135 -5.38 -20.27 5.32
N PRO A 136 -6.06 -19.35 4.64
CA PRO A 136 -5.40 -18.64 3.56
C PRO A 136 -4.17 -17.91 4.11
N HIS A 137 -3.08 -17.92 3.36
CA HIS A 137 -1.85 -17.21 3.72
C HIS A 137 -2.06 -15.71 3.56
N TYR A 138 -2.68 -15.06 4.55
CA TYR A 138 -2.97 -13.65 4.46
C TYR A 138 -1.92 -12.78 5.16
N LYS A 139 -1.19 -12.02 4.34
CA LYS A 139 -0.95 -10.60 4.64
C LYS A 139 -2.18 -9.72 4.26
N LYS A 140 -3.12 -10.21 3.43
CA LYS A 140 -4.25 -9.40 2.90
C LYS A 140 -5.52 -10.27 2.71
N PRO A 141 -6.67 -9.96 3.32
CA PRO A 141 -7.91 -10.75 3.18
C PRO A 141 -8.39 -10.81 1.71
N ILE A 142 -8.83 -11.98 1.25
CA ILE A 142 -9.60 -12.13 0.00
C ILE A 142 -11.07 -11.99 0.37
N GLY A 143 -11.81 -11.14 -0.35
CA GLY A 143 -13.25 -10.96 -0.16
C GLY A 143 -14.06 -12.23 -0.36
N SER A 144 -15.30 -12.25 0.13
CA SER A 144 -16.25 -13.35 -0.06
C SER A 144 -16.66 -13.56 -1.52
N GLY A 145 -16.40 -12.55 -2.38
CA GLY A 145 -16.86 -12.50 -3.77
C GLY A 145 -18.20 -11.77 -3.93
N LYS A 146 -18.91 -11.49 -2.84
CA LYS A 146 -20.24 -10.84 -2.81
C LYS A 146 -20.27 -9.52 -3.59
N TYR A 147 -19.24 -8.69 -3.46
CA TYR A 147 -19.17 -7.37 -4.10
C TYR A 147 -18.26 -7.33 -5.33
N HIS A 148 -17.68 -8.47 -5.72
CA HIS A 148 -16.62 -8.49 -6.74
C HIS A 148 -17.10 -8.01 -8.10
N GLN A 149 -18.27 -8.46 -8.56
CA GLN A 149 -18.77 -8.09 -9.89
C GLN A 149 -19.14 -6.60 -9.98
N GLU A 150 -19.75 -6.03 -8.94
CA GLU A 150 -20.07 -4.59 -8.90
C GLU A 150 -18.78 -3.76 -8.85
N TRP A 151 -17.82 -4.14 -8.00
CA TRP A 151 -16.50 -3.53 -7.98
C TRP A 151 -15.82 -3.61 -9.35
N LEU A 152 -15.85 -4.78 -10.01
CA LEU A 152 -15.21 -5.00 -11.29
C LEU A 152 -15.81 -4.09 -12.38
N THR A 153 -17.14 -3.95 -12.42
CA THR A 153 -17.82 -3.03 -13.35
C THR A 153 -17.40 -1.58 -13.11
N MET A 154 -17.34 -1.13 -11.86
CA MET A 154 -16.86 0.23 -11.53
C MET A 154 -15.39 0.42 -11.92
N HIS A 155 -14.53 -0.53 -11.56
CA HIS A 155 -13.10 -0.51 -11.86
C HIS A 155 -12.82 -0.49 -13.37
N GLN A 156 -13.61 -1.21 -14.17
CA GLN A 156 -13.47 -1.28 -15.63
C GLN A 156 -14.18 -0.13 -16.38
N SER A 157 -14.83 0.80 -15.66
CA SER A 157 -15.40 2.00 -16.28
C SER A 157 -14.34 2.80 -17.04
N LYS A 158 -14.77 3.54 -18.06
CA LYS A 158 -13.87 4.33 -18.90
C LYS A 158 -13.09 5.35 -18.07
N GLU A 159 -13.76 6.04 -17.15
CA GLU A 159 -13.19 7.07 -16.29
C GLU A 159 -12.09 6.50 -15.39
N LYS A 160 -12.30 5.32 -14.81
CA LYS A 160 -11.28 4.63 -14.01
C LYS A 160 -10.10 4.18 -14.85
N GLN A 161 -10.33 3.65 -16.04
CA GLN A 161 -9.23 3.23 -16.93
C GLN A 161 -8.43 4.43 -17.44
N ASP A 162 -9.08 5.55 -17.77
CA ASP A 162 -8.44 6.79 -18.16
C ASP A 162 -7.64 7.40 -16.98
N ALA A 163 -8.19 7.37 -15.76
CA ALA A 163 -7.46 7.78 -14.55
C ALA A 163 -6.25 6.89 -14.26
N LEU A 164 -6.39 5.57 -14.41
CA LEU A 164 -5.30 4.62 -14.25
C LEU A 164 -4.22 4.84 -15.31
N GLN A 165 -4.59 5.19 -16.55
CA GLN A 165 -3.63 5.52 -17.60
C GLN A 165 -2.82 6.77 -17.27
N ARG A 166 -3.46 7.86 -16.81
CA ARG A 166 -2.75 9.06 -16.34
C ARG A 166 -1.80 8.74 -15.20
N PHE A 167 -2.26 7.95 -14.23
CA PHE A 167 -1.42 7.51 -13.10
C PHE A 167 -0.24 6.65 -13.55
N LYS A 168 -0.43 5.77 -14.53
CA LYS A 168 0.65 4.99 -15.14
C LYS A 168 1.71 5.87 -15.81
N GLU A 169 1.32 6.98 -16.39
CA GLU A 169 2.24 7.89 -17.08
C GLU A 169 3.05 8.76 -16.11
N ALA A 170 2.51 9.02 -14.92
CA ALA A 170 3.05 9.94 -13.92
C ALA A 170 4.38 9.50 -13.29
N LYS A 171 4.56 8.20 -13.01
CA LYS A 171 5.77 7.54 -12.46
C LYS A 171 6.31 7.97 -11.11
N LEU A 172 6.30 9.26 -10.79
CA LEU A 172 6.90 9.81 -9.59
C LEU A 172 5.94 10.81 -8.94
N GLY A 173 5.64 10.58 -7.66
CA GLY A 173 4.81 11.46 -6.84
C GLY A 173 5.46 11.78 -5.50
N MET A 174 4.97 12.85 -4.88
CA MET A 174 5.33 13.25 -3.52
C MET A 174 4.32 12.68 -2.53
N PHE A 175 4.81 12.01 -1.48
CA PHE A 175 4.02 11.77 -0.28
C PHE A 175 4.35 12.84 0.77
N ILE A 176 3.38 13.23 1.58
CA ILE A 176 3.56 14.15 2.68
C ILE A 176 2.89 13.59 3.92
N HIS A 177 3.69 13.21 4.91
CA HIS A 177 3.20 12.91 6.26
C HIS A 177 3.41 14.13 7.15
N TRP A 178 2.30 14.81 7.42
CA TRP A 178 2.29 16.03 8.22
C TRP A 178 1.06 16.11 9.10
N GLY A 179 1.24 16.61 10.32
CA GLY A 179 0.22 16.68 11.35
C GLY A 179 0.82 17.09 12.69
N LEU A 180 0.07 16.92 13.78
CA LEU A 180 0.51 17.35 15.11
C LEU A 180 1.78 16.63 15.57
N TYR A 181 2.00 15.39 15.13
CA TYR A 181 3.24 14.66 15.39
C TYR A 181 4.50 15.36 14.82
N SER A 182 4.37 16.17 13.76
CA SER A 182 5.47 16.98 13.24
C SER A 182 5.86 18.12 14.17
N GLN A 183 4.91 18.70 14.92
CA GLN A 183 5.18 19.69 15.96
C GLN A 183 6.02 19.08 17.10
N ALA A 184 5.77 17.82 17.42
CA ALA A 184 6.49 17.09 18.46
C ALA A 184 7.87 16.59 18.00
N GLY A 185 8.13 16.47 16.68
CA GLY A 185 9.43 16.11 16.13
C GLY A 185 9.97 14.75 16.59
N GLY A 186 9.09 13.80 16.92
CA GLY A 186 9.47 12.49 17.46
C GLY A 186 9.86 12.49 18.95
N LEU A 187 9.55 13.56 19.69
CA LEU A 187 9.80 13.70 21.13
C LEU A 187 8.48 13.76 21.90
N TRP A 188 8.40 13.06 23.03
CA TRP A 188 7.31 13.23 23.99
C TRP A 188 7.89 13.46 25.39
N LYS A 189 7.56 14.59 26.02
CA LYS A 189 8.06 15.00 27.35
C LYS A 189 9.59 14.81 27.47
N GLY A 190 10.34 15.24 26.44
CA GLY A 190 11.81 15.14 26.36
C GLY A 190 12.37 13.77 25.96
N THR A 191 11.52 12.75 25.79
CA THR A 191 11.95 11.39 25.44
C THR A 191 11.79 11.13 23.94
N LYS A 192 12.86 10.67 23.28
CA LYS A 192 12.84 10.25 21.87
C LYS A 192 11.92 9.04 21.69
N ILE A 193 11.12 9.01 20.61
CA ILE A 193 10.21 7.89 20.33
C ILE A 193 10.93 6.53 20.24
N ASN A 194 12.20 6.51 19.84
CA ASN A 194 13.05 5.32 19.85
C ASN A 194 13.09 4.63 21.22
N ASN A 195 12.98 5.40 22.31
CA ASN A 195 12.98 4.94 23.69
C ASN A 195 11.58 4.87 24.30
N ALA A 196 10.52 4.97 23.48
CA ALA A 196 9.16 4.92 23.97
C ALA A 196 8.86 3.57 24.65
N PRO A 197 8.15 3.57 25.79
CA PRO A 197 8.07 2.41 26.69
C PRO A 197 7.19 1.27 26.16
N HIS A 198 6.36 1.54 25.16
CA HIS A 198 5.43 0.54 24.61
C HIS A 198 5.92 -0.04 23.27
N PRO A 199 5.59 -1.31 22.98
CA PRO A 199 5.89 -1.93 21.70
C PRO A 199 5.11 -1.25 20.57
N GLY A 200 5.71 -1.16 19.39
CA GLY A 200 5.10 -0.55 18.21
C GLY A 200 6.11 0.15 17.31
N PRO A 201 5.65 0.75 16.21
CA PRO A 201 6.50 1.51 15.30
C PRO A 201 7.19 2.67 16.02
N LYS A 202 8.46 2.93 15.66
CA LYS A 202 9.32 3.98 16.27
C LYS A 202 9.56 5.16 15.31
N VAL A 203 8.54 5.43 14.51
CA VAL A 203 8.42 6.49 13.49
C VAL A 203 7.53 7.61 14.02
N ALA A 204 7.81 8.87 13.69
CA ALA A 204 7.26 10.02 14.40
C ALA A 204 5.72 10.11 14.37
N GLU A 205 5.10 9.76 13.26
CA GLU A 205 3.65 9.79 13.10
C GLU A 205 2.90 8.75 13.97
N TRP A 206 3.64 7.86 14.63
CA TRP A 206 3.15 6.91 15.63
C TRP A 206 3.37 7.36 17.08
N LEU A 207 3.76 8.62 17.32
CA LEU A 207 4.09 9.15 18.65
C LEU A 207 3.00 8.87 19.70
N MET A 208 1.73 9.17 19.36
CA MET A 208 0.59 8.95 20.24
C MET A 208 0.47 7.49 20.68
N TYR A 209 0.61 6.56 19.74
CA TYR A 209 0.56 5.12 20.02
C TYR A 209 1.77 4.64 20.81
N ALA A 210 2.99 5.02 20.40
CA ALA A 210 4.24 4.55 21.00
C ALA A 210 4.38 4.93 22.48
N PHE A 211 3.84 6.08 22.86
CA PHE A 211 3.81 6.57 24.25
C PHE A 211 2.46 6.36 24.94
N GLN A 212 1.46 5.77 24.27
CA GLN A 212 0.09 5.64 24.77
C GLN A 212 -0.44 6.97 25.35
N ILE A 213 -0.25 8.05 24.57
CA ILE A 213 -0.60 9.40 24.99
C ILE A 213 -2.13 9.50 25.11
N PRO A 214 -2.68 9.93 26.26
CA PRO A 214 -4.10 10.21 26.40
C PRO A 214 -4.57 11.22 25.35
N ARG A 215 -5.80 11.07 24.85
CA ARG A 215 -6.34 11.92 23.76
C ARG A 215 -6.27 13.41 24.11
N GLU A 216 -6.68 13.77 25.33
CA GLU A 216 -6.67 15.17 25.77
C GLU A 216 -5.25 15.74 25.88
N ASP A 217 -4.27 14.96 26.36
CA ASP A 217 -2.86 15.36 26.37
C ASP A 217 -2.34 15.59 24.94
N TYR A 218 -2.74 14.76 23.98
CA TYR A 218 -2.33 14.90 22.58
C TYR A 218 -2.98 16.12 21.91
N ARG A 219 -4.24 16.46 22.25
CA ARG A 219 -4.92 17.65 21.72
C ARG A 219 -4.17 18.95 22.03
N GLU A 220 -3.42 19.01 23.12
CA GLU A 220 -2.64 20.19 23.49
C GLU A 220 -1.62 20.60 22.41
N LEU A 221 -1.15 19.66 21.58
CA LEU A 221 -0.26 19.97 20.45
C LEU A 221 -0.91 20.94 19.44
N ALA A 222 -2.23 20.82 19.21
CA ALA A 222 -2.96 21.65 18.25
C ALA A 222 -2.96 23.14 18.63
N LYS A 223 -2.98 23.46 19.92
CA LYS A 223 -3.05 24.85 20.43
C LYS A 223 -1.86 25.71 20.01
N THR A 224 -0.74 25.10 19.62
CA THR A 224 0.48 25.80 19.18
C THR A 224 0.89 25.47 17.75
N PHE A 225 0.15 24.59 17.08
CA PHE A 225 0.42 24.20 15.70
C PHE A 225 -0.01 25.34 14.78
N ASN A 226 0.95 26.13 14.33
CA ASN A 226 0.71 27.30 13.48
C ASN A 226 1.80 27.38 12.41
N PRO A 227 1.58 26.72 11.27
CA PRO A 227 2.54 26.63 10.18
C PRO A 227 2.62 27.89 9.34
N ASP A 228 3.69 28.00 8.56
CA ASP A 228 3.91 29.10 7.65
C ASP A 228 2.88 29.09 6.51
N LYS A 229 2.36 30.27 6.15
CA LYS A 229 1.36 30.43 5.08
C LYS A 229 1.91 30.10 3.69
N SER A 230 3.23 30.03 3.54
CA SER A 230 3.90 29.63 2.29
C SER A 230 4.07 28.11 2.13
N PHE A 231 3.58 27.30 3.08
CA PHE A 231 3.68 25.83 3.05
C PHE A 231 3.27 25.24 1.69
N ALA A 232 2.06 25.56 1.22
CA ALA A 232 1.50 25.00 0.00
C ALA A 232 2.38 25.30 -1.22
N GLN A 233 2.76 26.57 -1.40
CA GLN A 233 3.57 27.00 -2.54
C GLN A 233 4.98 26.39 -2.49
N ASN A 234 5.60 26.32 -1.31
CA ASN A 234 6.94 25.76 -1.16
C ASN A 234 6.99 24.26 -1.47
N VAL A 235 5.98 23.52 -1.01
CA VAL A 235 5.86 22.08 -1.29
C VAL A 235 5.64 21.82 -2.78
N VAL A 236 4.70 22.54 -3.41
CA VAL A 236 4.43 22.38 -4.86
C VAL A 236 5.64 22.76 -5.69
N LYS A 237 6.34 23.85 -5.32
CA LYS A 237 7.60 24.24 -5.95
C LYS A 237 8.65 23.15 -5.85
N LEU A 238 8.85 22.57 -4.66
CA LEU A 238 9.77 21.45 -4.49
C LEU A 238 9.38 20.26 -5.36
N ALA A 239 8.09 19.89 -5.42
CA ALA A 239 7.62 18.81 -6.28
C ALA A 239 7.94 19.07 -7.76
N LYS A 240 7.74 20.31 -8.25
CA LYS A 240 8.13 20.70 -9.62
C LYS A 240 9.62 20.64 -9.86
N ASP A 241 10.43 21.17 -8.93
CA ASP A 241 11.89 21.17 -9.01
C ASP A 241 12.42 19.73 -9.15
N VAL A 242 11.76 18.77 -8.52
CA VAL A 242 12.10 17.34 -8.59
C VAL A 242 11.54 16.66 -9.86
N GLY A 243 10.47 17.21 -10.46
CA GLY A 243 9.76 16.63 -11.59
C GLY A 243 8.58 15.73 -11.20
N MET A 244 8.13 15.75 -9.95
CA MET A 244 7.00 14.94 -9.51
C MET A 244 5.71 15.38 -10.22
N LYS A 245 4.84 14.41 -10.56
CA LYS A 245 3.60 14.64 -11.32
C LYS A 245 2.35 14.67 -10.46
N TYR A 246 2.44 14.19 -9.24
CA TYR A 246 1.34 14.20 -8.29
C TYR A 246 1.82 14.35 -6.85
N ILE A 247 0.95 14.89 -5.99
CA ILE A 247 1.18 15.03 -4.54
C ILE A 247 0.05 14.30 -3.80
N VAL A 248 0.41 13.53 -2.77
CA VAL A 248 -0.51 12.91 -1.81
C VAL A 248 -0.14 13.38 -0.41
N ILE A 249 -1.07 14.02 0.30
CA ILE A 249 -0.86 14.50 1.67
C ILE A 249 -1.80 13.80 2.65
N THR A 250 -1.35 13.54 3.88
CA THR A 250 -2.17 13.05 4.98
C THR A 250 -3.29 14.02 5.34
N SER A 251 -4.47 13.91 4.70
CA SER A 251 -5.66 14.68 5.09
C SER A 251 -6.12 14.35 6.51
N LYS A 252 -5.92 13.10 6.94
CA LYS A 252 -6.04 12.63 8.32
C LYS A 252 -5.18 11.39 8.52
N HIS A 253 -4.28 11.41 9.51
CA HIS A 253 -3.50 10.23 9.90
C HIS A 253 -4.21 9.44 11.02
N HIS A 254 -3.56 8.40 11.56
CA HIS A 254 -4.10 7.58 12.65
C HIS A 254 -4.40 8.39 13.92
N ASP A 255 -3.71 9.51 14.15
CA ASP A 255 -3.95 10.40 15.29
C ASP A 255 -5.26 11.18 15.21
N GLY A 256 -6.04 11.01 14.13
CA GLY A 256 -7.40 11.50 14.02
C GLY A 256 -7.53 13.01 13.76
N PHE A 257 -6.41 13.72 13.68
CA PHE A 257 -6.38 15.16 13.39
C PHE A 257 -6.59 15.40 11.88
N ALA A 258 -7.65 16.12 11.54
CA ALA A 258 -7.95 16.46 10.14
C ALA A 258 -7.20 17.74 9.74
N LEU A 259 -6.52 17.72 8.60
CA LEU A 259 -5.82 18.89 8.04
C LEU A 259 -6.76 19.85 7.28
N PHE A 260 -8.05 19.56 7.23
CA PHE A 260 -9.08 20.33 6.53
C PHE A 260 -10.21 20.70 7.49
N ASP A 261 -11.03 21.67 7.11
CA ASP A 261 -12.21 22.09 7.88
C ASP A 261 -13.30 21.00 7.79
N SER A 262 -13.48 20.21 8.84
CA SER A 262 -14.43 19.10 8.85
C SER A 262 -15.60 19.34 9.78
N LYS A 263 -16.81 19.28 9.23
CA LYS A 263 -18.07 19.43 10.00
C LYS A 263 -18.37 18.24 10.91
N HIS A 264 -17.50 17.24 10.90
CA HIS A 264 -17.67 15.97 11.62
C HIS A 264 -16.64 15.79 12.74
N SER A 265 -15.79 16.79 13.00
CA SER A 265 -14.80 16.75 14.08
C SER A 265 -14.14 18.11 14.31
N GLU A 266 -14.39 18.73 15.46
CA GLU A 266 -13.69 19.95 15.92
C GLU A 266 -12.17 19.75 16.14
N PHE A 267 -11.69 18.50 16.09
CA PHE A 267 -10.26 18.20 16.14
C PHE A 267 -9.65 18.26 14.74
N ASP A 268 -9.59 19.46 14.21
CA ASP A 268 -9.08 19.75 12.89
C ASP A 268 -8.26 21.04 12.82
N MET A 269 -7.72 21.32 11.63
CA MET A 269 -6.84 22.44 11.34
C MET A 269 -7.50 23.80 11.62
N VAL A 270 -8.79 23.95 11.36
CA VAL A 270 -9.48 25.23 11.48
C VAL A 270 -9.95 25.46 12.91
N ASP A 271 -10.54 24.46 13.55
CA ASP A 271 -11.14 24.64 14.87
C ASP A 271 -10.12 24.55 16.00
N ALA A 272 -9.18 23.59 15.93
CA ALA A 272 -8.29 23.28 17.04
C ALA A 272 -6.96 24.06 17.04
N THR A 273 -6.64 24.83 15.99
CA THR A 273 -5.33 25.50 15.86
C THR A 273 -5.42 27.03 15.71
N PRO A 274 -4.31 27.77 15.96
CA PRO A 274 -4.22 29.19 15.63
C PRO A 274 -4.16 29.51 14.13
N TYR A 275 -3.99 28.51 13.26
CA TYR A 275 -3.80 28.73 11.82
C TYR A 275 -5.08 29.19 11.10
N LYS A 276 -6.23 28.69 11.56
CA LYS A 276 -7.60 29.07 11.15
C LYS A 276 -7.83 29.05 9.62
N ALA A 277 -7.24 28.09 8.92
CA ALA A 277 -7.41 27.90 7.48
C ALA A 277 -7.24 26.43 7.05
N ASP A 278 -7.78 26.08 5.89
CA ASP A 278 -7.78 24.71 5.35
C ASP A 278 -6.55 24.45 4.49
N ILE A 279 -5.57 23.71 5.02
CA ILE A 279 -4.30 23.47 4.30
C ILE A 279 -4.48 22.50 3.13
N ILE A 280 -5.46 21.60 3.19
CA ILE A 280 -5.74 20.68 2.10
C ILE A 280 -6.26 21.46 0.91
N LYS A 281 -7.14 22.45 1.14
CA LYS A 281 -7.64 23.32 0.08
C LYS A 281 -6.54 24.24 -0.46
N GLU A 282 -5.69 24.80 0.40
CA GLU A 282 -4.56 25.63 -0.03
C GLU A 282 -3.57 24.84 -0.91
N LEU A 283 -3.17 23.64 -0.48
CA LEU A 283 -2.26 22.79 -1.24
C LEU A 283 -2.90 22.29 -2.55
N TYR A 284 -4.18 21.94 -2.53
CA TYR A 284 -4.93 21.59 -3.74
C TYR A 284 -4.91 22.73 -4.77
N ASN A 285 -5.22 23.96 -4.34
CA ASN A 285 -5.22 25.12 -5.24
C ASN A 285 -3.82 25.38 -5.82
N ALA A 286 -2.77 25.30 -5.00
CA ALA A 286 -1.39 25.44 -5.47
C ALA A 286 -1.01 24.34 -6.48
N CYS A 287 -1.47 23.10 -6.29
CA CYS A 287 -1.27 22.02 -7.25
C CYS A 287 -1.95 22.31 -8.59
N LEU A 288 -3.20 22.81 -8.57
CA LEU A 288 -3.93 23.19 -9.78
C LEU A 288 -3.24 24.29 -10.58
N GLU A 289 -2.76 25.34 -9.89
CA GLU A 289 -2.04 26.46 -10.50
C GLU A 289 -0.77 25.99 -11.24
N GLU A 290 -0.14 24.93 -10.75
CA GLU A 290 1.13 24.42 -11.23
C GLU A 290 1.01 23.16 -12.10
N GLY A 291 -0.21 22.69 -12.36
CA GLY A 291 -0.47 21.50 -13.17
C GLY A 291 0.03 20.19 -12.55
N ILE A 292 0.03 20.09 -11.22
CA ILE A 292 0.34 18.86 -10.48
C ILE A 292 -0.97 18.17 -10.07
N ASP A 293 -1.08 16.87 -10.33
CA ASP A 293 -2.23 16.09 -9.88
C ASP A 293 -2.26 16.00 -8.34
N PHE A 294 -3.43 16.20 -7.74
CA PHE A 294 -3.58 16.19 -6.28
C PHE A 294 -4.33 14.97 -5.77
N GLY A 295 -3.83 14.39 -4.68
CA GLY A 295 -4.43 13.29 -3.95
C GLY A 295 -4.36 13.52 -2.45
N VAL A 296 -5.14 12.74 -1.71
CA VAL A 296 -5.12 12.74 -0.24
C VAL A 296 -4.93 11.34 0.29
N TYR A 297 -4.14 11.22 1.34
CA TYR A 297 -4.13 10.05 2.20
C TYR A 297 -5.22 10.18 3.26
N TYR A 298 -5.88 9.07 3.59
CA TYR A 298 -6.85 9.02 4.66
C TYR A 298 -6.76 7.72 5.48
N SER A 299 -6.50 7.84 6.78
CA SER A 299 -6.56 6.72 7.72
C SER A 299 -8.02 6.38 8.03
N HIS A 300 -8.59 5.42 7.29
CA HIS A 300 -9.99 5.05 7.43
C HIS A 300 -10.21 4.03 8.54
N GLY A 301 -9.39 2.99 8.63
CA GLY A 301 -9.59 1.92 9.61
C GLY A 301 -9.00 2.20 11.00
N ASN A 302 -8.21 3.27 11.15
CA ASN A 302 -7.68 3.74 12.43
C ASN A 302 -7.98 5.23 12.63
N ASP A 303 -8.51 5.57 13.79
CA ASP A 303 -8.59 6.93 14.32
C ASP A 303 -8.38 6.80 15.83
N TRP A 304 -7.32 7.38 16.40
CA TRP A 304 -7.03 7.24 17.82
C TRP A 304 -7.82 8.22 18.68
N MET A 305 -8.54 9.15 18.06
CA MET A 305 -9.44 10.07 18.74
C MET A 305 -10.86 9.53 18.79
N ASP A 306 -11.21 8.62 17.87
CA ASP A 306 -12.57 8.13 17.71
C ASP A 306 -12.72 6.65 17.30
N GLY A 307 -13.92 6.07 17.42
CA GLY A 307 -14.20 4.71 16.97
C GLY A 307 -13.74 3.60 17.94
N THR A 308 -13.82 3.88 19.24
CA THR A 308 -13.51 3.00 20.37
C THR A 308 -12.14 2.32 20.25
N ASP A 309 -12.09 0.99 20.16
CA ASP A 309 -10.92 0.15 19.95
C ASP A 309 -10.69 -0.22 18.46
N GLY A 310 -11.36 0.49 17.54
CA GLY A 310 -11.30 0.23 16.11
C GLY A 310 -11.79 -1.17 15.73
N ASN A 311 -12.85 -1.64 16.38
CA ASN A 311 -13.49 -2.95 16.23
C ASN A 311 -12.68 -4.14 16.81
N TYR A 312 -11.60 -3.87 17.55
CA TYR A 312 -10.71 -4.91 18.10
C TYR A 312 -11.46 -5.93 18.96
N LYS A 313 -12.32 -5.51 19.90
CA LYS A 313 -13.02 -6.45 20.81
C LYS A 313 -13.92 -7.44 20.07
N ASN A 314 -14.62 -6.99 19.03
CA ASN A 314 -15.46 -7.88 18.23
C ASN A 314 -14.61 -8.87 17.44
N ILE A 315 -13.54 -8.39 16.80
CA ILE A 315 -12.61 -9.26 16.07
C ILE A 315 -11.95 -10.24 17.02
N LYS A 316 -11.51 -9.77 18.20
CA LYS A 316 -10.92 -10.60 19.24
C LYS A 316 -11.90 -11.68 19.70
N LYS A 317 -13.18 -11.37 19.91
CA LYS A 317 -14.18 -12.37 20.29
C LYS A 317 -14.31 -13.47 19.23
N VAL A 318 -14.38 -13.09 17.95
CA VAL A 318 -14.44 -14.05 16.83
C VAL A 318 -13.15 -14.87 16.77
N ASN A 319 -12.01 -14.20 16.79
CA ASN A 319 -10.70 -14.82 16.75
C ASN A 319 -10.46 -15.76 17.94
N ASP A 320 -10.82 -15.39 19.17
CA ASP A 320 -10.72 -16.23 20.36
C ASP A 320 -11.57 -17.51 20.19
N SER A 321 -12.78 -17.41 19.63
CA SER A 321 -13.64 -18.58 19.35
C SER A 321 -13.05 -19.55 18.33
N LEU A 322 -12.16 -19.04 17.48
CA LEU A 322 -11.44 -19.80 16.45
C LEU A 322 -10.00 -20.09 16.84
N GLY A 323 -9.63 -19.67 18.05
CA GLY A 323 -8.31 -19.75 18.62
C GLY A 323 -7.21 -19.01 17.84
N ILE A 324 -7.46 -17.79 17.40
CA ILE A 324 -6.56 -16.96 16.59
C ILE A 324 -6.03 -15.82 17.46
N TYR A 325 -4.73 -15.55 17.40
CA TYR A 325 -4.19 -14.36 18.06
C TYR A 325 -4.63 -13.09 17.32
N THR A 326 -5.28 -12.18 18.04
CA THR A 326 -5.69 -10.88 17.49
C THR A 326 -4.64 -9.83 17.80
N HIS A 327 -3.90 -9.41 16.78
CA HIS A 327 -2.84 -8.41 16.95
C HIS A 327 -3.46 -7.02 17.25
N PRO A 328 -3.09 -6.35 18.36
CA PRO A 328 -3.68 -5.06 18.72
C PRO A 328 -3.06 -3.86 17.98
N THR A 329 -2.19 -4.10 16.99
CA THR A 329 -1.39 -3.03 16.38
C THR A 329 -2.27 -1.98 15.73
N GLY A 330 -1.95 -0.71 16.03
CA GLY A 330 -2.64 0.44 15.47
C GLY A 330 -3.98 0.75 16.12
N LYS A 331 -4.42 -0.02 17.14
CA LYS A 331 -5.66 0.23 17.86
C LYS A 331 -5.42 0.96 19.17
N ASN A 332 -6.24 1.99 19.42
CA ASN A 332 -6.20 2.73 20.69
C ASN A 332 -6.92 1.93 21.79
N LEU A 333 -6.16 1.05 22.45
CA LEU A 333 -6.64 0.26 23.59
C LEU A 333 -6.35 0.92 24.95
N TRP A 334 -5.54 1.98 24.98
CA TRP A 334 -5.12 2.65 26.23
C TRP A 334 -6.09 3.76 26.65
N ASP A 335 -6.72 4.43 25.69
CA ASP A 335 -7.73 5.48 25.91
C ASP A 335 -8.82 5.41 24.82
N PRO A 336 -9.65 4.35 24.80
CA PRO A 336 -10.64 4.14 23.75
C PRO A 336 -11.73 5.22 23.75
N SER A 337 -12.20 5.59 22.55
CA SER A 337 -13.35 6.48 22.40
C SER A 337 -14.66 5.86 22.90
N LYS A 338 -15.59 6.74 23.28
CA LYS A 338 -16.97 6.36 23.65
C LYS A 338 -17.79 5.96 22.43
N ASN A 339 -17.52 6.57 21.27
CA ASN A 339 -18.23 6.21 20.04
C ASN A 339 -17.72 4.85 19.56
N THR A 340 -18.65 4.01 19.13
CA THR A 340 -18.34 2.73 18.50
C THR A 340 -17.63 2.91 17.16
N HIS A 341 -16.96 1.87 16.67
CA HIS A 341 -16.32 1.92 15.36
C HIS A 341 -17.32 2.19 14.24
N GLU A 342 -18.54 1.65 14.33
CA GLU A 342 -19.59 1.89 13.35
C GLU A 342 -20.07 3.35 13.36
N GLU A 343 -20.29 3.94 14.56
CA GLU A 343 -20.63 5.37 14.65
C GLU A 343 -19.53 6.26 14.09
N TYR A 344 -18.26 5.94 14.33
CA TYR A 344 -17.14 6.63 13.70
C TYR A 344 -17.21 6.54 12.17
N LEU A 345 -17.47 5.37 11.60
CA LEU A 345 -17.57 5.22 10.14
C LEU A 345 -18.75 6.03 9.58
N GLN A 346 -19.94 5.88 10.16
CA GLN A 346 -21.18 6.51 9.65
C GLN A 346 -21.22 8.02 9.87
N HIS A 347 -20.70 8.52 10.99
CA HIS A 347 -20.85 9.92 11.38
C HIS A 347 -19.59 10.76 11.19
N LYS A 348 -18.42 10.13 10.95
CA LYS A 348 -17.15 10.83 10.70
C LYS A 348 -16.47 10.37 9.42
N ALA A 349 -16.11 9.09 9.29
CA ALA A 349 -15.22 8.66 8.21
C ALA A 349 -15.83 8.73 6.80
N TYR A 350 -17.01 8.15 6.57
CA TYR A 350 -17.69 8.29 5.27
C TYR A 350 -18.06 9.75 4.97
N PRO A 351 -18.62 10.53 5.93
CA PRO A 351 -18.87 11.94 5.69
C PRO A 351 -17.61 12.75 5.36
N GLN A 352 -16.49 12.54 6.04
CA GLN A 352 -15.21 13.21 5.75
C GLN A 352 -14.68 12.88 4.36
N ILE A 353 -14.79 11.64 3.91
CA ILE A 353 -14.46 11.28 2.52
C ILE A 353 -15.36 12.04 1.53
N LYS A 354 -16.65 12.17 1.83
CA LYS A 354 -17.57 12.95 1.01
C LYS A 354 -17.25 14.45 1.03
N GLU A 355 -16.84 15.02 2.17
CA GLU A 355 -16.37 16.41 2.29
C GLU A 355 -15.17 16.65 1.38
N LEU A 356 -14.14 15.78 1.46
CA LEU A 356 -12.95 15.87 0.62
C LEU A 356 -13.30 15.79 -0.87
N LEU A 357 -14.16 14.85 -1.28
CA LEU A 357 -14.59 14.70 -2.68
C LEU A 357 -15.41 15.91 -3.19
N THR A 358 -16.22 16.51 -2.31
CA THR A 358 -17.01 17.71 -2.66
C THR A 358 -16.14 18.95 -2.73
N MET A 359 -15.19 19.08 -1.81
CA MET A 359 -14.29 20.23 -1.70
C MET A 359 -13.23 20.24 -2.83
N LEU A 360 -12.86 19.07 -3.36
CA LEU A 360 -11.75 18.87 -4.28
C LEU A 360 -12.25 18.22 -5.59
N PRO A 361 -12.91 18.98 -6.49
CA PRO A 361 -13.54 18.41 -7.68
C PRO A 361 -12.56 17.72 -8.64
N GLU A 362 -11.31 18.19 -8.70
CA GLU A 362 -10.23 17.60 -9.52
C GLU A 362 -9.32 16.64 -8.73
N LEU A 363 -9.76 16.15 -7.57
CA LEU A 363 -9.03 15.12 -6.83
C LEU A 363 -8.76 13.91 -7.74
N ARG A 364 -7.54 13.36 -7.67
CA ARG A 364 -7.12 12.25 -8.52
C ARG A 364 -6.93 10.94 -7.79
N LEU A 365 -6.71 10.99 -6.48
CA LEU A 365 -6.33 9.82 -5.70
C LEU A 365 -6.78 9.97 -4.24
N ILE A 366 -7.41 8.93 -3.70
CA ILE A 366 -7.50 8.70 -2.26
C ILE A 366 -6.67 7.47 -1.89
N TRP A 367 -5.63 7.71 -1.11
CA TRP A 367 -4.73 6.69 -0.59
C TRP A 367 -5.20 6.29 0.82
N PHE A 368 -5.94 5.20 0.92
CA PHE A 368 -6.44 4.71 2.19
C PHE A 368 -5.38 3.97 2.98
N ASP A 369 -5.51 3.98 4.31
CA ASP A 369 -4.66 3.20 5.19
C ASP A 369 -5.34 2.79 6.50
N GLY A 370 -4.67 1.92 7.26
CA GLY A 370 -5.13 1.50 8.57
C GLY A 370 -6.20 0.41 8.53
N THR A 371 -6.23 -0.43 7.48
CA THR A 371 -7.23 -1.50 7.19
C THR A 371 -7.55 -2.49 8.31
N GLY A 372 -6.91 -2.42 9.47
CA GLY A 372 -7.15 -3.31 10.58
C GLY A 372 -8.64 -3.33 10.95
N PHE A 373 -9.27 -4.50 10.85
CA PHE A 373 -10.63 -4.79 11.32
C PHE A 373 -11.80 -4.09 10.61
N THR A 374 -11.56 -3.35 9.53
CA THR A 374 -12.61 -2.94 8.60
C THR A 374 -13.21 -4.19 7.95
N THR A 375 -14.54 -4.23 7.78
CA THR A 375 -15.25 -5.36 7.15
C THR A 375 -15.24 -5.28 5.63
N GLU A 376 -15.57 -6.37 4.91
CA GLU A 376 -15.66 -6.35 3.45
C GLU A 376 -16.72 -5.35 2.97
N ALA A 377 -17.88 -5.32 3.64
CA ALA A 377 -18.95 -4.38 3.32
C ALA A 377 -18.52 -2.93 3.53
N GLN A 378 -17.79 -2.64 4.62
CA GLN A 378 -17.30 -1.29 4.90
C GLN A 378 -16.21 -0.86 3.90
N ALA A 379 -15.27 -1.75 3.57
CA ALA A 379 -14.26 -1.50 2.53
C ALA A 379 -14.90 -1.23 1.16
N PHE A 380 -15.90 -2.03 0.79
CA PHE A 380 -16.67 -1.83 -0.44
C PHE A 380 -17.43 -0.50 -0.42
N GLN A 381 -18.04 -0.13 0.71
CA GLN A 381 -18.73 1.14 0.86
C GLN A 381 -17.79 2.35 0.68
N PHE A 382 -16.55 2.29 1.20
CA PHE A 382 -15.55 3.34 0.92
C PHE A 382 -15.24 3.45 -0.58
N TYR A 383 -14.94 2.32 -1.24
CA TYR A 383 -14.64 2.33 -2.68
C TYR A 383 -15.82 2.87 -3.49
N LYS A 384 -17.03 2.38 -3.19
CA LYS A 384 -18.27 2.78 -3.87
C LYS A 384 -18.59 4.26 -3.64
N LEU A 385 -18.42 4.77 -2.43
CA LEU A 385 -18.61 6.19 -2.14
C LEU A 385 -17.69 7.07 -3.00
N VAL A 386 -16.42 6.70 -3.14
CA VAL A 386 -15.48 7.42 -4.01
C VAL A 386 -15.93 7.37 -5.46
N TYR A 387 -16.27 6.18 -5.97
CA TYR A 387 -16.71 6.00 -7.35
C TYR A 387 -17.99 6.78 -7.67
N ASP A 388 -19.04 6.62 -6.85
CA ASP A 388 -20.34 7.26 -7.05
C ASP A 388 -20.23 8.80 -6.97
N SER A 389 -19.25 9.32 -6.23
CA SER A 389 -18.99 10.77 -6.13
C SER A 389 -18.16 11.28 -7.31
N ASN A 390 -17.08 10.58 -7.67
CA ASN A 390 -16.22 10.93 -8.80
C ASN A 390 -15.43 9.69 -9.29
N PRO A 391 -15.81 9.09 -10.44
CA PRO A 391 -15.14 7.89 -10.94
C PRO A 391 -13.71 8.15 -11.46
N ASN A 392 -13.27 9.40 -11.58
CA ASN A 392 -11.90 9.76 -11.96
C ASN A 392 -10.90 9.69 -10.79
N VAL A 393 -11.36 9.50 -9.55
CA VAL A 393 -10.51 9.40 -8.36
C VAL A 393 -10.06 7.96 -8.17
N LEU A 394 -8.76 7.68 -8.23
CA LEU A 394 -8.23 6.34 -7.94
C LEU A 394 -8.27 6.01 -6.45
N VAL A 395 -8.39 4.72 -6.15
CA VAL A 395 -8.36 4.17 -4.79
C VAL A 395 -7.27 3.11 -4.70
N ASN A 396 -6.37 3.20 -3.73
CA ASN A 396 -5.33 2.19 -3.55
C ASN A 396 -5.88 0.87 -2.98
N ARG A 397 -5.13 -0.22 -3.12
CA ARG A 397 -5.49 -1.55 -2.57
C ARG A 397 -5.76 -1.57 -1.06
N ARG A 398 -5.22 -0.62 -0.30
CA ARG A 398 -5.42 -0.53 1.15
C ARG A 398 -6.79 0.03 1.54
N VAL A 399 -7.74 0.19 0.62
CA VAL A 399 -9.15 0.25 1.04
C VAL A 399 -9.63 -1.11 1.62
N GLY A 400 -8.96 -2.21 1.24
CA GLY A 400 -9.19 -3.55 1.83
C GLY A 400 -9.85 -4.56 0.88
N TYR A 401 -9.79 -5.84 1.24
CA TYR A 401 -10.48 -6.96 0.55
C TYR A 401 -10.23 -7.09 -0.96
N ALA A 402 -9.04 -6.67 -1.41
CA ALA A 402 -8.65 -6.61 -2.81
C ALA A 402 -9.47 -5.64 -3.69
N PHE A 403 -10.32 -4.81 -3.06
CA PHE A 403 -10.82 -3.60 -3.67
C PHE A 403 -9.67 -2.58 -3.80
N GLY A 404 -9.80 -1.67 -4.76
CA GLY A 404 -8.75 -0.74 -5.15
C GLY A 404 -8.30 -0.94 -6.60
N ASP A 405 -7.92 0.17 -7.23
CA ASP A 405 -7.63 0.28 -8.65
C ASP A 405 -6.19 -0.12 -9.00
N TYR A 406 -5.29 -0.05 -8.02
CA TYR A 406 -3.88 -0.40 -8.18
C TYR A 406 -3.31 -0.98 -6.87
N LEU A 407 -2.19 -1.70 -6.97
CA LEU A 407 -1.54 -2.33 -5.82
C LEU A 407 -0.62 -1.34 -5.10
N ASP A 408 -0.59 -1.43 -3.77
CA ASP A 408 0.57 -1.03 -2.98
C ASP A 408 1.44 -2.29 -2.73
N THR A 409 2.73 -2.19 -3.00
CA THR A 409 3.69 -3.28 -2.75
C THR A 409 4.07 -3.40 -1.28
N GLY A 410 3.94 -2.31 -0.53
CA GLY A 410 4.23 -2.19 0.89
C GLY A 410 5.09 -0.96 1.19
N ASP A 411 5.19 -0.62 2.47
CA ASP A 411 5.98 0.51 2.95
C ASP A 411 7.47 0.24 2.72
N ASN A 412 8.17 1.12 1.98
CA ASN A 412 9.56 0.92 1.63
C ASN A 412 9.80 -0.50 1.09
N LYS A 413 8.98 -0.93 0.12
CA LYS A 413 9.10 -2.27 -0.45
C LYS A 413 9.20 -2.22 -1.97
N ILE A 414 10.21 -2.86 -2.53
CA ILE A 414 10.35 -3.01 -3.98
C ILE A 414 10.21 -4.50 -4.31
N PRO A 415 9.28 -4.89 -5.20
CA PRO A 415 9.13 -6.28 -5.61
C PRO A 415 10.35 -6.76 -6.38
N SER A 416 10.63 -8.07 -6.35
CA SER A 416 11.64 -8.65 -7.24
C SER A 416 11.20 -8.54 -8.71
N ALA A 417 12.15 -8.45 -9.64
CA ALA A 417 11.87 -8.53 -11.09
C ALA A 417 11.09 -9.79 -11.50
N SER A 418 11.23 -10.86 -10.72
CA SER A 418 10.59 -12.17 -10.93
C SER A 418 9.11 -12.20 -10.52
N GLU A 419 8.65 -11.31 -9.63
CA GLU A 419 7.31 -11.33 -9.05
C GLU A 419 6.19 -10.87 -9.99
N LYS A 420 6.50 -10.55 -11.28
CA LYS A 420 5.59 -10.10 -12.36
C LYS A 420 4.16 -9.76 -11.89
N LEU A 421 3.97 -8.56 -11.35
CA LEU A 421 2.70 -8.12 -10.79
C LEU A 421 1.64 -7.92 -11.89
N GLU A 422 0.47 -8.53 -11.73
CA GLU A 422 -0.62 -8.53 -12.73
C GLU A 422 -1.41 -7.22 -12.78
N LYS A 423 -1.44 -6.46 -11.67
CA LYS A 423 -2.06 -5.13 -11.59
C LYS A 423 -0.97 -4.07 -11.53
N TYR A 424 -1.29 -2.87 -12.04
CA TYR A 424 -0.41 -1.71 -11.87
C TYR A 424 -0.16 -1.45 -10.39
N TRP A 425 1.01 -0.90 -10.07
CA TRP A 425 1.45 -0.81 -8.68
C TRP A 425 2.27 0.44 -8.40
N GLU A 426 2.27 0.80 -7.12
CA GLU A 426 3.03 1.90 -6.54
C GLU A 426 3.77 1.39 -5.30
N THR A 427 5.00 1.86 -5.11
CA THR A 427 5.73 1.75 -3.85
C THR A 427 5.75 3.12 -3.21
N CYS A 428 5.41 3.21 -1.93
CA CYS A 428 5.74 4.38 -1.12
C CYS A 428 7.09 4.19 -0.43
N GLY A 429 7.86 5.25 -0.25
CA GLY A 429 9.12 5.19 0.48
C GLY A 429 9.50 6.50 1.17
N THR A 430 10.38 6.41 2.16
CA THR A 430 10.83 7.55 2.97
C THR A 430 12.17 8.11 2.50
N THR A 431 12.46 9.39 2.75
CA THR A 431 13.80 9.96 2.52
C THR A 431 14.78 9.72 3.68
N ASN A 432 14.31 9.27 4.84
CA ASN A 432 15.11 8.85 5.99
C ASN A 432 14.46 7.61 6.67
N ASN A 433 14.47 7.52 8.01
CA ASN A 433 13.93 6.38 8.77
C ASN A 433 12.51 6.63 9.33
N SER A 434 11.80 7.67 8.88
CA SER A 434 10.46 8.03 9.37
C SER A 434 9.59 8.62 8.25
N TRP A 435 8.27 8.54 8.40
CA TRP A 435 7.34 9.23 7.49
C TRP A 435 7.12 10.66 7.97
N GLY A 436 6.70 10.83 9.23
CA GLY A 436 6.60 12.12 9.88
C GLY A 436 7.96 12.67 10.31
N TYR A 437 8.03 13.97 10.56
CA TYR A 437 9.25 14.67 10.95
C TYR A 437 9.81 14.17 12.29
N LYS A 438 11.10 13.77 12.28
CA LYS A 438 11.91 13.46 13.46
C LYS A 438 13.06 14.44 13.53
N SER A 439 13.11 15.26 14.59
CA SER A 439 14.06 16.38 14.71
C SER A 439 15.51 15.98 14.91
N TYR A 440 15.80 14.67 14.97
CA TYR A 440 17.10 14.11 15.28
C TYR A 440 17.45 12.92 14.35
N ASP A 441 16.68 12.73 13.28
CA ASP A 441 16.92 11.70 12.27
C ASP A 441 17.56 12.33 11.03
N ASP A 442 18.88 12.49 11.10
CA ASP A 442 19.69 13.10 10.05
C ASP A 442 20.22 12.10 9.02
N ASP A 443 19.75 10.85 9.08
CA ASP A 443 20.13 9.76 8.19
C ASP A 443 19.37 9.84 6.85
N TRP A 444 19.56 10.95 6.16
CA TRP A 444 18.95 11.24 4.86
C TRP A 444 19.58 10.38 3.76
N LYS A 445 18.74 9.80 2.91
CA LYS A 445 19.16 9.12 1.69
C LYS A 445 19.85 10.13 0.76
N SER A 446 21.01 9.74 0.22
CA SER A 446 21.75 10.57 -0.74
C SER A 446 20.99 10.69 -2.07
N PRO A 447 21.27 11.71 -2.92
CA PRO A 447 20.66 11.81 -4.25
C PRO A 447 20.83 10.54 -5.09
N LYS A 448 21.99 9.89 -4.96
CA LYS A 448 22.31 8.65 -5.68
C LYS A 448 21.47 7.47 -5.21
N GLU A 449 21.27 7.34 -3.91
CA GLU A 449 20.42 6.30 -3.31
C GLU A 449 18.95 6.50 -3.70
N LEU A 450 18.45 7.74 -3.63
CA LEU A 450 17.09 8.09 -4.04
C LEU A 450 16.86 7.78 -5.53
N LEU A 451 17.79 8.19 -6.39
CA LEU A 451 17.72 7.91 -7.82
C LEU A 451 17.76 6.40 -8.11
N TYR A 452 18.60 5.65 -7.39
CA TYR A 452 18.65 4.20 -7.54
C TYR A 452 17.30 3.54 -7.26
N TYR A 453 16.69 3.82 -6.11
CA TYR A 453 15.39 3.22 -5.79
C TYR A 453 14.31 3.61 -6.80
N PHE A 454 14.32 4.86 -7.26
CA PHE A 454 13.40 5.30 -8.29
C PHE A 454 13.57 4.53 -9.61
N VAL A 455 14.80 4.41 -10.10
CA VAL A 455 15.11 3.70 -11.35
C VAL A 455 14.81 2.20 -11.25
N ASP A 456 15.07 1.57 -10.10
CA ASP A 456 14.74 0.16 -9.86
C ASP A 456 13.22 -0.10 -9.87
N ILE A 457 12.44 0.80 -9.27
CA ILE A 457 10.97 0.75 -9.30
C ILE A 457 10.45 0.97 -10.72
N LEU A 458 11.00 1.98 -11.41
CA LEU A 458 10.60 2.38 -12.74
C LEU A 458 10.84 1.26 -13.77
N SER A 459 11.99 0.58 -13.71
CA SER A 459 12.32 -0.50 -14.64
C SER A 459 11.44 -1.75 -14.45
N LYS A 460 10.89 -1.92 -13.24
CA LYS A 460 9.90 -2.94 -12.90
C LYS A 460 8.45 -2.49 -13.19
N GLY A 461 8.28 -1.28 -13.72
CA GLY A 461 7.02 -0.74 -14.22
C GLY A 461 6.12 -0.07 -13.17
N GLY A 462 6.62 0.21 -11.97
CA GLY A 462 5.84 0.82 -10.89
C GLY A 462 5.94 2.35 -10.84
N ASN A 463 5.08 2.95 -10.02
CA ASN A 463 5.25 4.33 -9.55
C ASN A 463 6.01 4.38 -8.23
N TYR A 464 6.77 5.45 -8.00
CA TYR A 464 7.36 5.76 -6.71
C TYR A 464 6.68 6.97 -6.06
N LEU A 465 6.12 6.75 -4.87
CA LEU A 465 5.51 7.78 -4.03
C LEU A 465 6.48 8.11 -2.88
N LEU A 466 7.33 9.12 -3.11
CA LEU A 466 8.45 9.44 -2.24
C LEU A 466 8.06 10.50 -1.21
N ASN A 467 8.25 10.17 0.07
CA ASN A 467 7.77 10.96 1.19
C ASN A 467 8.70 12.10 1.61
N ILE A 468 8.12 13.24 1.93
CA ILE A 468 8.71 14.28 2.79
C ILE A 468 7.97 14.34 4.13
N GLY A 469 8.70 14.69 5.20
CA GLY A 469 8.15 14.93 6.53
C GLY A 469 8.45 16.37 6.97
N PRO A 470 7.56 17.34 6.68
CA PRO A 470 7.75 18.73 7.11
C PRO A 470 7.68 18.87 8.64
N ASP A 471 8.39 19.86 9.17
CA ASP A 471 8.40 20.19 10.61
C ASP A 471 7.06 20.82 11.08
N GLY A 472 6.95 21.15 12.38
CA GLY A 472 5.75 21.80 12.93
C GLY A 472 5.38 23.16 12.31
N LYS A 473 6.32 23.79 11.58
CA LYS A 473 6.10 25.04 10.84
C LYS A 473 5.80 24.81 9.36
N GLY A 474 5.85 23.57 8.88
CA GLY A 474 5.64 23.23 7.48
C GLY A 474 6.93 23.30 6.64
N HIS A 475 8.09 23.50 7.24
CA HIS A 475 9.34 23.50 6.48
C HIS A 475 9.79 22.07 6.21
N VAL A 476 10.10 21.79 4.94
CA VAL A 476 10.77 20.55 4.57
C VAL A 476 12.23 20.64 5.04
N PRO A 477 12.78 19.61 5.72
CA PRO A 477 14.18 19.62 6.14
C PRO A 477 15.12 19.88 4.93
N GLU A 478 16.01 20.87 5.05
CA GLU A 478 16.74 21.38 3.88
C GLU A 478 17.59 20.30 3.20
N THR A 479 18.32 19.48 3.96
CA THR A 479 19.11 18.37 3.37
C THR A 479 18.23 17.39 2.58
N SER A 480 17.01 17.12 3.04
CA SER A 480 16.05 16.30 2.29
C SER A 480 15.62 17.00 1.00
N ALA A 481 15.31 18.30 1.06
CA ALA A 481 14.91 19.09 -0.10
C ALA A 481 16.04 19.22 -1.14
N GLU A 482 17.27 19.50 -0.71
CA GLU A 482 18.46 19.56 -1.56
C GLU A 482 18.71 18.22 -2.24
N ASN A 483 18.69 17.11 -1.49
CA ASN A 483 18.92 15.79 -2.07
C ASN A 483 17.88 15.42 -3.14
N LEU A 484 16.63 15.80 -2.91
CA LEU A 484 15.55 15.64 -3.88
C LEU A 484 15.76 16.52 -5.12
N ARG A 485 16.15 17.79 -4.97
CA ARG A 485 16.44 18.68 -6.11
C ARG A 485 17.60 18.16 -6.95
N GLU A 486 18.64 17.60 -6.33
CA GLU A 486 19.76 16.99 -7.07
C GLU A 486 19.32 15.76 -7.87
N MET A 487 18.45 14.92 -7.32
CA MET A 487 17.78 13.85 -8.08
C MET A 487 16.91 14.44 -9.22
N GLY A 488 16.22 15.54 -8.95
CA GLY A 488 15.39 16.28 -9.92
C GLY A 488 16.15 16.74 -11.15
N LYS A 489 17.38 17.25 -11.00
CA LYS A 489 18.23 17.64 -12.14
C LYS A 489 18.44 16.47 -13.12
N TRP A 490 18.63 15.26 -12.60
CA TRP A 490 18.74 14.06 -13.43
C TRP A 490 17.41 13.72 -14.11
N ILE A 491 16.30 13.80 -13.39
CA ILE A 491 14.96 13.49 -13.90
C ILE A 491 14.59 14.41 -15.06
N HIS A 492 14.77 15.73 -14.90
CA HIS A 492 14.43 16.71 -15.94
C HIS A 492 15.22 16.47 -17.23
N LYS A 493 16.53 16.16 -17.12
CA LYS A 493 17.37 15.85 -18.29
C LYS A 493 16.94 14.56 -19.00
N ASN A 494 16.40 13.59 -18.27
CA ASN A 494 16.10 12.25 -18.76
C ASN A 494 14.60 11.92 -18.77
N ALA A 495 13.74 12.95 -18.85
CA ALA A 495 12.29 12.82 -18.66
C ALA A 495 11.63 11.81 -19.61
N ASP A 496 12.13 11.67 -20.84
CA ASP A 496 11.60 10.72 -21.84
C ASP A 496 11.82 9.24 -21.44
N ALA A 497 12.86 8.97 -20.67
CA ALA A 497 13.14 7.64 -20.12
C ALA A 497 12.32 7.33 -18.86
N VAL A 498 11.57 8.32 -18.36
CA VAL A 498 10.76 8.24 -17.15
C VAL A 498 9.28 8.25 -17.52
N TYR A 499 8.74 9.38 -17.97
CA TYR A 499 7.29 9.58 -18.03
C TYR A 499 6.65 8.90 -19.24
N GLY A 500 5.53 8.21 -18.98
CA GLY A 500 4.83 7.40 -19.97
C GLY A 500 5.59 6.16 -20.44
N THR A 501 6.67 5.78 -19.76
CA THR A 501 7.38 4.53 -20.05
C THR A 501 6.69 3.33 -19.42
N SER A 502 7.06 2.14 -19.87
CA SER A 502 6.66 0.86 -19.28
C SER A 502 7.89 0.01 -18.99
N ARG A 503 7.69 -1.07 -18.22
CA ARG A 503 8.69 -2.12 -18.04
C ARG A 503 9.09 -2.68 -19.41
N TRP A 504 10.38 -2.89 -19.62
CA TRP A 504 10.91 -3.70 -20.72
C TRP A 504 11.08 -5.17 -20.29
N LYS A 505 11.22 -6.11 -21.24
CA LYS A 505 11.35 -7.56 -20.94
C LYS A 505 12.41 -7.86 -19.87
N THR A 506 13.54 -7.17 -19.98
CA THR A 506 14.66 -7.24 -19.04
C THR A 506 14.66 -5.95 -18.23
N PRO A 507 14.34 -5.96 -16.93
CA PRO A 507 14.28 -4.74 -16.13
C PRO A 507 15.67 -4.17 -15.82
N ASN A 508 16.69 -5.02 -15.70
CA ASN A 508 18.05 -4.59 -15.45
C ASN A 508 19.08 -5.65 -15.89
N GLU A 509 20.33 -5.22 -16.04
CA GLU A 509 21.51 -6.09 -16.19
C GLU A 509 22.68 -5.58 -15.34
N GLY A 510 23.69 -6.44 -15.14
CA GLY A 510 24.85 -6.14 -14.32
C GLY A 510 24.73 -6.80 -12.96
N GLN A 511 24.62 -5.99 -11.91
CA GLN A 511 24.49 -6.47 -10.53
C GLN A 511 23.13 -7.08 -10.19
N GLU A 512 23.14 -7.93 -9.16
CA GLU A 512 21.94 -8.47 -8.51
C GLU A 512 21.04 -7.36 -7.95
N GLU A 513 19.75 -7.64 -7.81
CA GLU A 513 18.74 -6.71 -7.29
C GLU A 513 19.01 -6.28 -5.83
N THR A 514 18.63 -5.06 -5.44
CA THR A 514 18.57 -4.69 -4.01
C THR A 514 17.17 -4.96 -3.54
N LEU A 515 17.04 -5.77 -2.50
CA LEU A 515 15.77 -5.90 -1.80
C LEU A 515 15.60 -4.71 -0.87
N LEU A 516 14.47 -4.02 -0.99
CA LEU A 516 13.94 -3.15 0.05
C LEU A 516 12.65 -3.82 0.53
N ASP A 517 12.56 -4.16 1.82
CA ASP A 517 11.45 -4.96 2.36
C ASP A 517 11.00 -4.44 3.74
N GLY A 518 10.55 -3.18 3.76
CA GLY A 518 9.96 -2.57 4.95
C GLY A 518 10.71 -1.34 5.47
N THR A 519 10.01 -0.51 6.25
CA THR A 519 10.49 0.76 6.82
C THR A 519 11.76 0.63 7.66
N GLY A 520 11.96 -0.50 8.34
CA GLY A 520 13.18 -0.76 9.12
C GLY A 520 14.35 -1.36 8.33
N HIS A 521 14.13 -1.76 7.07
CA HIS A 521 15.12 -2.55 6.33
C HIS A 521 16.39 -1.75 6.03
N ARG A 522 16.23 -0.54 5.47
CA ARG A 522 17.35 0.34 5.12
C ARG A 522 18.14 0.76 6.36
N ALA A 523 17.48 1.09 7.46
CA ALA A 523 18.14 1.40 8.73
C ALA A 523 18.99 0.23 9.26
N ALA A 524 18.48 -0.99 9.15
CA ALA A 524 19.14 -2.18 9.70
C ALA A 524 20.27 -2.73 8.82
N LYS A 525 20.17 -2.56 7.49
CA LYS A 525 21.13 -3.13 6.53
C LYS A 525 22.06 -2.09 5.90
N GLY A 526 21.73 -0.80 6.03
CA GLY A 526 22.37 0.27 5.31
C GLY A 526 22.08 0.24 3.81
N PHE A 527 22.71 1.16 3.08
CA PHE A 527 22.75 1.17 1.63
C PHE A 527 24.20 1.17 1.17
N GLN A 528 24.62 0.10 0.48
CA GLN A 528 25.95 -0.01 -0.11
C GLN A 528 25.83 -0.54 -1.53
N ARG A 529 26.09 0.36 -2.50
CA ARG A 529 26.10 0.03 -3.93
C ARG A 529 27.28 0.73 -4.59
N ASN A 530 27.97 -0.01 -5.45
CA ASN A 530 29.01 0.53 -6.33
C ASN A 530 28.57 0.35 -7.78
N PHE A 531 28.09 1.41 -8.42
CA PHE A 531 27.60 1.35 -9.80
C PHE A 531 28.76 1.37 -10.80
N THR A 532 28.70 0.51 -11.80
CA THR A 532 29.73 0.35 -12.82
C THR A 532 29.17 0.58 -14.22
N SER A 533 30.05 0.66 -15.22
CA SER A 533 29.65 0.77 -16.64
C SER A 533 28.97 -0.50 -17.21
N LYS A 534 28.76 -1.53 -16.37
CA LYS A 534 28.08 -2.78 -16.73
C LYS A 534 26.65 -2.85 -16.18
N ASP A 535 26.24 -1.85 -15.41
CA ASP A 535 24.94 -1.82 -14.74
C ASP A 535 23.97 -0.92 -15.49
N PHE A 536 22.87 -1.51 -15.95
CA PHE A 536 21.81 -0.79 -16.65
C PHE A 536 20.43 -1.21 -16.16
N TRP A 537 19.53 -0.24 -16.08
CA TRP A 537 18.09 -0.45 -15.90
C TRP A 537 17.36 -0.04 -17.16
N PHE A 538 16.26 -0.69 -17.48
CA PHE A 538 15.58 -0.49 -18.74
C PHE A 538 14.14 -0.06 -18.60
N THR A 539 13.75 0.91 -19.41
CA THR A 539 12.36 1.30 -19.65
C THR A 539 12.09 1.34 -21.15
N THR A 540 10.81 1.30 -21.54
CA THR A 540 10.42 1.34 -22.97
C THR A 540 9.23 2.26 -23.22
N LYS A 541 9.21 2.89 -24.40
CA LYS A 541 8.11 3.74 -24.88
C LYS A 541 8.04 3.67 -26.41
N GLY A 542 6.97 3.08 -26.94
CA GLY A 542 6.83 2.84 -28.39
C GLY A 542 7.92 1.91 -28.91
N ASN A 543 8.70 2.35 -29.90
CA ASN A 543 9.85 1.63 -30.44
C ASN A 543 11.18 1.98 -29.75
N LYS A 544 11.16 2.75 -28.65
CA LYS A 544 12.38 3.17 -27.94
C LYS A 544 12.61 2.34 -26.68
N VAL A 545 13.84 1.89 -26.49
CA VAL A 545 14.34 1.32 -25.24
C VAL A 545 15.35 2.28 -24.64
N TYR A 546 15.19 2.59 -23.36
CA TYR A 546 16.09 3.46 -22.61
C TYR A 546 16.95 2.62 -21.68
N ALA A 547 18.26 2.64 -21.89
CA ALA A 547 19.23 2.01 -21.01
C ALA A 547 19.80 3.06 -20.04
N ILE A 548 19.39 2.96 -18.78
CA ILE A 548 19.70 3.91 -17.71
C ILE A 548 20.94 3.44 -16.96
N SER A 549 22.00 4.24 -16.98
CA SER A 549 23.19 4.03 -16.17
C SER A 549 23.20 4.96 -14.96
N LEU A 550 23.57 4.42 -13.81
CA LEU A 550 23.82 5.16 -12.58
C LEU A 550 25.32 5.37 -12.34
N THR A 551 26.13 5.50 -13.40
CA THR A 551 27.50 6.01 -13.30
C THR A 551 27.71 7.15 -14.29
N ASN A 552 28.67 8.03 -14.00
CA ASN A 552 29.13 9.09 -14.90
C ASN A 552 30.39 8.70 -15.68
N THR A 553 30.81 7.43 -15.61
CA THR A 553 32.01 6.93 -16.30
C THR A 553 31.83 6.97 -17.82
N GLU A 554 32.75 7.66 -18.48
CA GLU A 554 32.88 7.70 -19.94
C GLU A 554 33.67 6.49 -20.47
N GLY A 555 33.54 6.23 -21.77
CA GLY A 555 34.30 5.20 -22.49
C GLY A 555 33.40 4.20 -23.20
N GLU A 556 34.00 3.06 -23.57
CA GLU A 556 33.27 1.98 -24.22
C GLU A 556 32.35 1.26 -23.24
N ILE A 557 31.12 1.02 -23.68
CA ILE A 557 30.11 0.27 -22.94
C ILE A 557 29.56 -0.87 -23.79
N LEU A 558 29.08 -1.91 -23.11
CA LEU A 558 28.41 -3.05 -23.71
C LEU A 558 27.09 -3.28 -22.98
N ILE A 559 25.98 -3.05 -23.69
CA ILE A 559 24.63 -3.32 -23.18
C ILE A 559 24.19 -4.70 -23.69
N LYS A 560 24.27 -5.71 -22.84
CA LYS A 560 24.12 -7.13 -23.23
C LYS A 560 22.70 -7.47 -23.64
N SER A 561 21.72 -6.84 -22.99
CA SER A 561 20.29 -7.08 -23.21
C SER A 561 19.82 -6.63 -24.60
N LEU A 562 20.61 -5.78 -25.29
CA LEU A 562 20.35 -5.30 -26.65
C LEU A 562 21.17 -6.04 -27.72
N LYS A 563 21.56 -7.28 -27.48
CA LYS A 563 22.24 -8.14 -28.46
C LYS A 563 21.39 -8.36 -29.73
N LYS A 564 22.06 -8.78 -30.81
CA LYS A 564 21.40 -9.14 -32.07
C LYS A 564 20.31 -10.19 -31.82
N GLY A 565 19.11 -9.92 -32.33
CA GLY A 565 17.92 -10.74 -32.12
C GLY A 565 16.93 -10.16 -31.10
N GLU A 566 17.33 -9.18 -30.30
CA GLU A 566 16.46 -8.55 -29.28
C GLU A 566 15.71 -7.30 -29.80
N GLY A 567 15.75 -7.08 -31.12
CA GLY A 567 15.25 -5.89 -31.84
C GLY A 567 16.33 -5.34 -32.79
N GLU A 568 15.95 -4.94 -33.99
CA GLU A 568 16.88 -4.29 -34.94
C GLU A 568 17.01 -2.81 -34.60
N ILE A 569 18.23 -2.38 -34.25
CA ILE A 569 18.51 -1.01 -33.86
C ILE A 569 18.60 -0.13 -35.09
N GLU A 570 17.90 0.99 -35.07
CA GLU A 570 17.94 2.04 -36.10
C GLU A 570 18.85 3.19 -35.66
N GLU A 571 18.76 3.59 -34.39
CA GLU A 571 19.44 4.77 -33.87
C GLU A 571 19.83 4.58 -32.40
N VAL A 572 20.98 5.14 -32.00
CA VAL A 572 21.47 5.16 -30.62
C VAL A 572 21.96 6.57 -30.29
N LYS A 573 21.49 7.10 -29.17
CA LYS A 573 21.73 8.49 -28.76
C LYS A 573 21.88 8.60 -27.27
N LEU A 574 22.69 9.57 -26.84
CA LEU A 574 22.75 9.97 -25.44
C LEU A 574 21.58 10.92 -25.15
N LEU A 575 20.69 10.56 -24.23
CA LEU A 575 19.53 11.37 -23.92
C LEU A 575 19.95 12.73 -23.31
N GLY A 576 19.29 13.80 -23.76
CA GLY A 576 19.68 15.17 -23.42
C GLY A 576 20.92 15.69 -24.18
N SER A 577 21.34 15.00 -25.24
CA SER A 577 22.36 15.43 -26.21
C SER A 577 21.78 15.36 -27.64
N GLU A 578 22.22 16.26 -28.51
CA GLU A 578 21.85 16.23 -29.95
C GLU A 578 22.73 15.26 -30.75
N LYS A 579 23.74 14.64 -30.12
CA LYS A 579 24.70 13.76 -30.80
C LYS A 579 24.21 12.32 -30.83
N ASN A 580 24.11 11.78 -32.05
CA ASN A 580 24.03 10.33 -32.26
C ASN A 580 25.38 9.68 -31.90
N LEU A 581 25.30 8.51 -31.29
CA LEU A 581 26.48 7.74 -30.90
C LEU A 581 26.86 6.76 -32.01
N SER A 582 28.16 6.52 -32.19
CA SER A 582 28.62 5.39 -33.00
C SER A 582 28.33 4.09 -32.26
N TRP A 583 27.78 3.10 -32.95
CA TRP A 583 27.38 1.84 -32.32
C TRP A 583 27.55 0.62 -33.22
N ASN A 584 27.64 -0.56 -32.59
CA ASN A 584 27.66 -1.86 -33.26
C ASN A 584 26.82 -2.87 -32.46
N GLN A 585 25.80 -3.45 -33.09
CA GLN A 585 24.99 -4.50 -32.49
C GLN A 585 25.48 -5.88 -32.94
N ASN A 586 25.91 -6.73 -32.01
CA ASN A 586 26.39 -8.08 -32.30
C ASN A 586 25.80 -9.11 -31.32
N GLY A 587 26.26 -10.37 -31.38
CA GLY A 587 25.75 -11.46 -30.53
C GLY A 587 25.98 -11.25 -29.02
N ASN A 588 26.91 -10.38 -28.63
CA ASN A 588 27.25 -10.09 -27.23
C ASN A 588 26.45 -8.91 -26.65
N GLY A 589 25.90 -8.03 -27.49
CA GLY A 589 25.20 -6.82 -27.04
C GLY A 589 25.29 -5.66 -28.03
N LEU A 590 24.80 -4.51 -27.57
CA LEU A 590 25.04 -3.20 -28.19
C LEU A 590 26.34 -2.62 -27.64
N GLN A 591 27.32 -2.39 -28.52
CA GLN A 591 28.56 -1.69 -28.21
C GLN A 591 28.46 -0.23 -28.65
N THR A 592 28.84 0.69 -27.78
CA THR A 592 28.94 2.13 -28.10
C THR A 592 29.95 2.80 -27.18
N THR A 593 30.31 4.05 -27.49
CA THR A 593 31.21 4.87 -26.67
C THR A 593 30.44 6.08 -26.17
N VAL A 594 30.45 6.28 -24.86
CA VAL A 594 29.80 7.41 -24.21
C VAL A 594 30.86 8.44 -23.80
N THR A 595 30.66 9.68 -24.20
CA THR A 595 31.53 10.83 -23.88
C THR A 595 30.69 12.03 -23.49
N ASP A 596 31.33 13.10 -23.02
CA ASP A 596 30.71 14.37 -22.63
C ASP A 596 29.70 14.23 -21.46
N ILE A 597 29.97 13.33 -20.51
CA ILE A 597 29.15 13.17 -19.31
C ILE A 597 29.66 14.13 -18.22
N PRO A 598 28.81 15.02 -17.67
CA PRO A 598 29.21 15.91 -16.60
C PRO A 598 29.74 15.13 -15.39
N LYS A 599 30.85 15.61 -14.80
CA LYS A 599 31.50 14.95 -13.65
C LYS A 599 30.60 14.84 -12.43
N ASP A 600 29.65 15.74 -12.27
CA ASP A 600 28.66 15.80 -11.20
C ASP A 600 27.36 15.06 -11.53
N ALA A 601 27.22 14.51 -12.74
CA ALA A 601 26.01 13.79 -13.12
C ALA A 601 25.79 12.53 -12.26
N LEU A 602 24.55 12.33 -11.82
CA LEU A 602 24.15 11.11 -11.12
C LEU A 602 24.10 9.87 -12.04
N GLY A 603 24.19 10.06 -13.35
CA GLY A 603 24.09 9.00 -14.34
C GLY A 603 23.78 9.54 -15.73
N TYR A 604 23.58 8.66 -16.69
CA TYR A 604 23.17 8.99 -18.05
C TYR A 604 22.19 7.96 -18.60
N VAL A 605 21.53 8.29 -19.71
CA VAL A 605 20.60 7.39 -20.40
C VAL A 605 20.96 7.29 -21.87
N ILE A 606 21.02 6.06 -22.37
CA ILE A 606 21.13 5.77 -23.79
C ILE A 606 19.73 5.48 -24.33
N GLU A 607 19.25 6.31 -25.25
CA GLU A 607 18.03 6.06 -26.02
C GLU A 607 18.40 5.20 -27.24
N VAL A 608 17.72 4.06 -27.36
CA VAL A 608 17.89 3.11 -28.46
C VAL A 608 16.56 3.01 -29.21
N THR A 609 16.53 3.46 -30.45
CA THR A 609 15.36 3.37 -31.33
C THR A 609 15.43 2.09 -32.13
N LEU A 610 14.39 1.28 -32.06
CA LEU A 610 14.24 0.04 -32.82
C LEU A 610 13.43 0.31 -34.10
N LYS A 611 13.71 -0.41 -35.19
CA LYS A 611 12.98 -0.26 -36.47
C LYS A 611 11.49 -0.58 -36.37
N ASN A 612 11.11 -1.47 -35.46
CA ASN A 612 9.73 -1.87 -35.22
C ASN A 612 9.35 -1.56 -33.77
N ASN A 613 8.06 -1.34 -33.53
CA ASN A 613 7.53 -1.21 -32.18
C ASN A 613 7.85 -2.46 -31.36
N TYR A 614 8.18 -2.24 -30.09
CA TYR A 614 8.30 -3.32 -29.14
C TYR A 614 6.90 -3.77 -28.74
N GLU A 615 6.39 -4.85 -29.32
CA GLU A 615 5.16 -5.49 -28.84
C GLU A 615 5.46 -6.22 -27.52
N ASN A 616 4.84 -5.76 -26.43
CA ASN A 616 4.96 -6.33 -25.09
C ASN A 616 4.14 -7.61 -24.94
#